data_AF-A0A1B2EW62-F1
#
_entry.id   AF-A0A1B2EW62-F1
#
_cell.length_a   1.000
_cell.length_b   1.000
_cell.length_c   1.000
_cell.angle_alpha   90.00
_cell.angle_beta   90.00
_cell.angle_gamma   90.00
#
_symmetry.space_group_name_H-M   'P 1'
#
loop_
_entity.id
_entity.type
_entity.pdbx_description
1 polymer ?
#
loop_
_entity_poly.entity_id
_entity_poly.type
_entity_poly.pdbx_seq_one_letter_code
_entity_poly.pdbx_strand_id
1 'polypeptide(L)'
;MAAMDKFDHILHWKLKQGSHTFPGKDGGTCINEAAIVAAGFPYQPVRSVHDMPKCFSRPICALAMQLNDEASDEERQHLLPFVARLACADTPQVEQERETYIAVRMRWRLPFQEGLKVLEGALAIGRQAGVSTPDEVRTRMESVQARATVPTLVPDTPLFAKIKTWFGMKETASAG
;
A
#
# COMPACT_ATOMS: atom_id res chain seq x y z
N MET A 1 -3.70 20.23 4.07
CA MET A 1 -3.79 19.29 2.92
C MET A 1 -2.54 19.28 2.03
N ALA A 2 -1.67 20.29 2.02
CA ALA A 2 -0.51 20.35 1.10
C ALA A 2 0.66 19.36 1.35
N ALA A 3 0.66 18.59 2.44
CA ALA A 3 1.73 17.64 2.74
C ALA A 3 1.50 16.24 2.15
N MET A 4 0.27 15.91 1.75
CA MET A 4 -0.10 14.55 1.33
C MET A 4 0.21 14.28 -0.15
N ASP A 5 0.04 15.27 -1.03
CA ASP A 5 0.37 15.15 -2.47
C ASP A 5 1.85 14.85 -2.73
N LYS A 6 2.74 15.18 -1.78
CA LYS A 6 4.17 14.94 -1.92
C LYS A 6 4.55 13.46 -1.89
N PHE A 7 3.82 12.61 -1.16
CA PHE A 7 4.23 11.21 -1.04
C PHE A 7 4.08 10.42 -2.36
N ASP A 8 3.10 10.76 -3.19
CA ASP A 8 2.74 9.97 -4.39
C ASP A 8 3.80 10.03 -5.51
N HIS A 9 4.62 11.09 -5.56
CA HIS A 9 5.66 11.25 -6.59
C HIS A 9 7.08 11.03 -6.07
N ILE A 10 7.23 10.79 -4.77
CA ILE A 10 8.54 10.82 -4.12
C ILE A 10 9.28 9.48 -4.23
N LEU A 11 8.59 8.39 -4.56
CA LEU A 11 9.18 7.06 -4.65
C LEU A 11 8.56 6.28 -5.82
N HIS A 12 9.40 5.67 -6.67
CA HIS A 12 8.98 4.64 -7.64
C HIS A 12 8.57 3.32 -6.95
N TRP A 13 7.98 3.41 -5.75
CA TRP A 13 7.58 2.27 -4.94
C TRP A 13 6.11 1.97 -5.16
N LYS A 14 5.81 0.85 -5.81
CA LYS A 14 4.44 0.44 -6.05
C LYS A 14 3.95 -0.40 -4.88
N LEU A 15 2.71 -0.17 -4.42
CA LEU A 15 2.07 -1.11 -3.51
C LEU A 15 1.57 -2.32 -4.30
N LYS A 16 1.87 -3.52 -3.81
CA LYS A 16 1.46 -4.81 -4.38
C LYS A 16 0.63 -5.59 -3.35
N GLN A 17 -0.17 -6.52 -3.83
CA GLN A 17 -0.83 -7.48 -2.95
C GLN A 17 0.23 -8.34 -2.24
N GLY A 18 0.00 -8.66 -0.95
CA GLY A 18 0.81 -9.56 -0.11
C GLY A 18 2.16 -10.03 -0.67
N SER A 19 3.21 -9.21 -0.52
CA SER A 19 4.54 -9.49 -1.08
C SER A 19 5.49 -10.03 -0.02
N HIS A 20 5.19 -11.25 0.47
CA HIS A 20 5.97 -11.96 1.49
C HIS A 20 7.42 -12.31 1.09
N THR A 21 7.88 -11.86 -0.08
CA THR A 21 9.27 -11.96 -0.53
C THR A 21 9.69 -10.58 -1.03
N PHE A 22 10.93 -10.17 -0.73
CA PHE A 22 11.44 -8.86 -1.11
C PHE A 22 11.29 -8.65 -2.62
N PRO A 23 10.71 -7.53 -3.09
CA PRO A 23 10.11 -7.49 -4.43
C PRO A 23 11.08 -7.17 -5.57
N GLY A 24 12.38 -7.31 -5.34
CA GLY A 24 13.38 -6.99 -6.34
C GLY A 24 13.43 -5.49 -6.67
N LYS A 25 14.20 -5.18 -7.71
CA LYS A 25 14.60 -3.81 -8.08
C LYS A 25 13.44 -2.87 -8.43
N ASP A 26 12.31 -3.38 -8.91
CA ASP A 26 11.22 -2.54 -9.42
C ASP A 26 10.28 -2.03 -8.30
N GLY A 27 10.54 -2.41 -7.04
CA GLY A 27 9.89 -1.84 -5.85
C GLY A 27 8.40 -2.18 -5.76
N GLY A 28 8.03 -3.10 -4.88
CA GLY A 28 6.69 -3.68 -4.90
C GLY A 28 6.27 -4.42 -3.63
N THR A 29 5.89 -3.76 -2.54
CA THR A 29 5.53 -4.48 -1.29
C THR A 29 4.08 -4.28 -0.90
N CYS A 30 3.58 -5.06 0.07
CA CYS A 30 2.34 -4.67 0.73
C CYS A 30 2.56 -3.37 1.54
N ILE A 31 1.47 -2.69 1.89
CA ILE A 31 1.53 -1.45 2.67
C ILE A 31 2.28 -1.61 4.01
N ASN A 32 2.10 -2.75 4.70
CA ASN A 32 2.71 -2.98 6.00
C ASN A 32 4.23 -3.17 5.92
N GLU A 33 4.69 -3.86 4.88
CA GLU A 33 6.12 -4.01 4.56
C GLU A 33 6.74 -2.66 4.19
N ALA A 34 6.04 -1.84 3.39
CA ALA A 34 6.47 -0.48 3.08
C ALA A 34 6.57 0.36 4.36
N ALA A 35 5.61 0.21 5.27
CA ALA A 35 5.57 0.97 6.52
C ALA A 35 6.71 0.61 7.48
N ILE A 36 7.11 -0.66 7.51
CA ILE A 36 8.31 -1.12 8.23
C ILE A 36 9.56 -0.38 7.75
N VAL A 37 9.77 -0.36 6.43
CA VAL A 37 10.92 0.33 5.81
C VAL A 37 10.85 1.84 6.05
N ALA A 38 9.68 2.44 5.86
CA ALA A 38 9.46 3.86 6.07
C ALA A 38 9.77 4.30 7.51
N ALA A 39 9.42 3.47 8.49
CA ALA A 39 9.74 3.68 9.90
C ALA A 39 11.21 3.40 10.26
N GLY A 40 12.05 3.00 9.30
CA GLY A 40 13.49 2.78 9.48
C GLY A 40 13.88 1.39 9.95
N PHE A 41 12.96 0.43 9.94
CA PHE A 41 13.29 -0.96 10.21
C PHE A 41 13.82 -1.65 8.95
N PRO A 42 14.63 -2.72 9.10
CA PRO A 42 14.96 -3.59 7.98
C PRO A 42 13.68 -4.15 7.35
N TYR A 43 13.66 -4.27 6.01
CA TYR A 43 12.58 -4.98 5.35
C TYR A 43 12.44 -6.38 5.93
N GLN A 44 11.20 -6.77 6.22
CA GLN A 44 10.81 -8.12 6.55
C GLN A 44 9.45 -8.42 5.91
N PRO A 45 9.20 -9.66 5.49
CA PRO A 45 7.88 -10.04 5.02
C PRO A 45 6.86 -10.05 6.16
N VAL A 46 5.64 -9.61 5.88
CA VAL A 46 4.57 -9.56 6.88
C VAL A 46 3.48 -10.53 6.47
N ARG A 47 3.29 -11.60 7.26
CA ARG A 47 2.21 -12.59 7.06
C ARG A 47 1.02 -12.33 7.98
N SER A 48 1.31 -11.75 9.13
CA SER A 48 0.34 -11.32 10.12
C SER A 48 0.75 -9.97 10.68
N VAL A 49 -0.23 -9.16 11.10
CA VAL A 49 0.05 -7.93 11.84
C VAL A 49 0.82 -8.17 13.14
N HIS A 50 0.81 -9.40 13.66
CA HIS A 50 1.61 -9.79 14.82
C HIS A 50 3.12 -9.80 14.54
N ASP A 51 3.54 -9.93 13.27
CA ASP A 51 4.95 -9.89 12.84
C ASP A 51 5.53 -8.46 12.84
N MET A 52 4.66 -7.44 12.88
CA MET A 52 5.07 -6.03 12.82
C MET A 52 5.84 -5.62 14.09
N PRO A 53 6.75 -4.64 14.05
CA PRO A 53 7.36 -4.08 15.26
C PRO A 53 6.31 -3.53 16.24
N LYS A 54 6.64 -3.48 17.54
CA LYS A 54 5.70 -3.06 18.60
C LYS A 54 5.19 -1.61 18.46
N CYS A 55 5.90 -0.76 17.73
CA CYS A 55 5.48 0.63 17.49
C CYS A 55 4.30 0.76 16.52
N PHE A 56 3.90 -0.32 15.83
CA PHE A 56 2.81 -0.33 14.86
C PHE A 56 1.48 -0.74 15.48
N SER A 57 0.44 0.05 15.26
CA SER A 57 -0.92 -0.23 15.75
C SER A 57 -1.48 -1.46 15.06
N ARG A 58 -1.90 -2.47 15.83
CA ARG A 58 -2.38 -3.74 15.28
C ARG A 58 -3.71 -3.59 14.53
N PRO A 59 -4.73 -2.90 15.08
CA PRO A 59 -5.99 -2.67 14.38
C PRO A 59 -5.80 -1.87 13.08
N ILE A 60 -4.96 -0.84 13.10
CA ILE A 60 -4.69 -0.01 11.91
C ILE A 60 -3.95 -0.81 10.85
N CYS A 61 -2.91 -1.57 11.22
CA CYS A 61 -2.18 -2.40 10.26
C CYS A 61 -3.04 -3.53 9.70
N ALA A 62 -4.02 -4.03 10.47
CA ALA A 62 -4.95 -5.07 10.01
C ALA A 62 -5.90 -4.53 8.95
N LEU A 63 -6.50 -3.36 9.21
CA LEU A 63 -7.35 -2.68 8.24
C LEU A 63 -6.56 -2.29 6.98
N ALA A 64 -5.35 -1.73 7.14
CA ALA A 64 -4.50 -1.38 6.02
C ALA A 64 -4.14 -2.60 5.13
N MET A 65 -3.80 -3.73 5.76
CA MET A 65 -3.54 -4.99 5.05
C MET A 65 -4.77 -5.49 4.29
N GLN A 66 -5.94 -5.47 4.93
CA GLN A 66 -7.20 -5.86 4.29
C GLN A 66 -7.49 -4.98 3.06
N LEU A 67 -7.42 -3.65 3.22
CA LEU A 67 -7.65 -2.72 2.10
C LEU A 67 -6.63 -2.91 0.98
N ASN A 68 -5.36 -3.17 1.32
CA ASN A 68 -4.32 -3.44 0.33
C ASN A 68 -4.63 -4.67 -0.51
N ASP A 69 -5.09 -5.74 0.14
CA ASP A 69 -5.30 -7.04 -0.49
C ASP A 69 -6.62 -7.14 -1.26
N GLU A 70 -7.64 -6.35 -0.88
CA GLU A 70 -8.93 -6.28 -1.57
C GLU A 70 -8.96 -5.29 -2.75
N ALA A 71 -8.03 -4.32 -2.80
CA ALA A 71 -7.98 -3.28 -3.82
C ALA A 71 -7.48 -3.77 -5.19
N SER A 72 -7.95 -3.11 -6.26
CA SER A 72 -7.30 -3.18 -7.58
C SER A 72 -5.86 -2.65 -7.54
N ASP A 73 -5.07 -2.91 -8.58
CA ASP A 73 -3.70 -2.41 -8.67
C ASP A 73 -3.61 -0.88 -8.63
N GLU A 74 -4.59 -0.20 -9.23
CA GLU A 74 -4.71 1.26 -9.25
C GLU A 74 -5.22 1.78 -7.91
N GLU A 75 -6.28 1.19 -7.37
CA GLU A 75 -6.86 1.57 -6.08
C GLU A 75 -5.81 1.48 -4.96
N ARG A 76 -5.01 0.40 -4.95
CA ARG A 76 -4.01 0.16 -3.92
C ARG A 76 -2.99 1.29 -3.79
N GLN A 77 -2.70 2.03 -4.86
CA GLN A 77 -1.73 3.12 -4.79
C GLN A 77 -2.21 4.29 -3.92
N HIS A 78 -3.53 4.45 -3.74
CA HIS A 78 -4.08 5.47 -2.83
C HIS A 78 -3.80 5.18 -1.34
N LEU A 79 -3.20 4.03 -1.02
CA LEU A 79 -2.73 3.71 0.33
C LEU A 79 -1.33 4.28 0.63
N LEU A 80 -0.58 4.76 -0.38
CA LEU A 80 0.77 5.32 -0.20
C LEU A 80 0.83 6.45 0.85
N PRO A 81 -0.12 7.40 0.93
CA PRO A 81 -0.12 8.45 1.95
C PRO A 81 -0.21 7.94 3.39
N PHE A 82 -0.58 6.67 3.60
CA PHE A 82 -0.74 6.07 4.93
C PHE A 82 0.52 5.32 5.41
N VAL A 83 1.47 5.03 4.52
CA VAL A 83 2.66 4.20 4.81
C VAL A 83 3.43 4.68 6.02
N ALA A 84 3.78 5.98 6.08
CA ALA A 84 4.53 6.54 7.21
C ALA A 84 3.69 6.71 8.49
N ARG A 85 2.37 6.50 8.42
CA ARG A 85 1.43 6.75 9.52
C ARG A 85 1.11 5.50 10.33
N LEU A 86 1.45 4.30 9.86
CA LEU A 86 1.10 3.04 10.54
C LEU A 86 1.89 2.78 11.83
N ALA A 87 3.04 3.45 12.01
CA ALA A 87 3.89 3.36 13.21
C ALA A 87 3.33 4.16 14.41
N CYS A 88 2.04 3.95 14.69
CA CYS A 88 1.22 4.77 15.58
C CYS A 88 0.52 3.96 16.68
N ALA A 89 1.07 2.80 17.11
CA ALA A 89 0.54 2.02 18.25
C ALA A 89 0.20 2.93 19.45
N ASP A 90 -0.51 2.49 20.47
CA ASP A 90 -0.74 3.37 21.62
C ASP A 90 -0.99 2.53 22.87
N THR A 91 -1.56 3.13 23.90
CA THR A 91 -2.06 2.42 25.06
C THR A 91 -3.07 1.34 24.64
N PRO A 92 -3.18 0.24 25.40
CA PRO A 92 -4.16 -0.81 25.11
C PRO A 92 -5.59 -0.29 24.97
N GLN A 93 -5.96 0.75 25.73
CA GLN A 93 -7.28 1.38 25.69
C GLN A 93 -7.55 2.05 24.35
N VAL A 94 -6.57 2.79 23.82
CA VAL A 94 -6.67 3.44 22.50
C VAL A 94 -6.69 2.40 21.38
N GLU A 95 -5.89 1.34 21.48
CA GLU A 95 -5.92 0.25 20.49
C GLU A 95 -7.29 -0.45 20.47
N GLN A 96 -7.90 -0.67 21.65
CA GLN A 96 -9.24 -1.23 21.76
C GLN A 96 -10.32 -0.30 21.19
N GLU A 97 -10.17 1.02 21.38
CA GLU A 97 -11.07 2.01 20.80
C GLU A 97 -10.98 2.01 19.27
N ARG A 98 -9.77 1.97 18.70
CA ARG A 98 -9.54 1.82 17.25
C ARG A 98 -10.18 0.54 16.71
N GLU A 99 -9.97 -0.59 17.38
CA GLU A 99 -10.56 -1.87 16.99
C GLU A 99 -12.09 -1.80 16.98
N THR A 100 -12.69 -1.22 18.02
CA THR A 100 -14.14 -1.03 18.12
C THR A 100 -14.66 -0.10 17.02
N TYR A 101 -13.97 1.02 16.78
CA TYR A 101 -14.31 1.98 15.73
C TYR A 101 -14.34 1.33 14.35
N ILE A 102 -13.31 0.54 14.04
CA ILE A 102 -13.14 -0.18 12.78
C ILE A 102 -14.22 -1.27 12.66
N ALA A 103 -14.37 -2.11 13.68
CA ALA A 103 -15.31 -3.23 13.66
C ALA A 103 -16.76 -2.78 13.42
N VAL A 104 -17.18 -1.65 14.00
CA VAL A 104 -18.54 -1.10 13.80
C VAL A 104 -18.75 -0.62 12.36
N ARG A 105 -17.70 -0.14 11.68
CA ARG A 105 -17.79 0.47 10.35
C ARG A 105 -17.51 -0.50 9.21
N MET A 106 -16.65 -1.49 9.45
CA MET A 106 -16.26 -2.52 8.48
C MET A 106 -17.14 -3.78 8.58
N ARG A 107 -18.37 -3.68 9.12
CA ARG A 107 -19.28 -4.84 9.28
C ARG A 107 -19.70 -5.47 7.96
N TRP A 108 -19.65 -4.70 6.88
CA TRP A 108 -19.98 -5.13 5.53
C TRP A 108 -18.83 -4.75 4.59
N ARG A 109 -18.73 -5.42 3.44
CA ARG A 109 -17.81 -4.99 2.39
C ARG A 109 -18.17 -3.58 1.95
N LEU A 110 -17.23 -2.67 2.10
CA LEU A 110 -17.37 -1.28 1.68
C LEU A 110 -16.64 -1.06 0.36
N PRO A 111 -17.06 -0.06 -0.44
CA PRO A 111 -16.22 0.46 -1.51
C PRO A 111 -14.86 0.90 -0.94
N PHE A 112 -13.80 0.70 -1.72
CA PHE A 112 -12.43 0.98 -1.29
C PHE A 112 -12.25 2.39 -0.70
N GLN A 113 -12.86 3.40 -1.33
CA GLN A 113 -12.81 4.79 -0.86
C GLN A 113 -13.46 5.00 0.51
N GLU A 114 -14.53 4.26 0.84
CA GLU A 114 -15.11 4.29 2.18
C GLU A 114 -14.20 3.59 3.19
N GLY A 115 -13.53 2.52 2.78
CA GLY A 115 -12.47 1.88 3.56
C GLY A 115 -11.33 2.85 3.92
N LEU A 116 -10.89 3.69 2.98
CA LEU A 116 -9.90 4.73 3.24
C LEU A 116 -10.37 5.76 4.27
N LYS A 117 -11.65 6.15 4.24
CA LYS A 117 -12.22 7.06 5.25
C LYS A 117 -12.24 6.42 6.63
N VAL A 118 -12.52 5.12 6.72
CA VAL A 118 -12.44 4.38 8.00
C VAL A 118 -11.00 4.32 8.49
N LEU A 119 -10.03 4.07 7.61
CA LEU A 119 -8.61 4.07 7.97
C LEU A 119 -8.15 5.44 8.49
N GLU A 120 -8.54 6.53 7.80
CA GLU A 120 -8.26 7.91 8.23
C GLU A 120 -8.88 8.20 9.60
N GLY A 121 -10.14 7.81 9.80
CA GLY A 121 -10.84 8.01 11.06
C GLY A 121 -10.23 7.21 12.22
N ALA A 122 -9.78 5.97 11.99
CA ALA A 122 -9.10 5.17 12.99
C ALA A 122 -7.72 5.75 13.35
N LEU A 123 -6.99 6.27 12.35
CA LEU A 123 -5.73 6.97 12.56
C LEU A 123 -5.90 8.22 13.42
N ALA A 124 -7.04 8.92 13.33
CA ALA A 124 -7.32 10.11 14.12
C ALA A 124 -7.56 9.83 15.63
N ILE A 125 -7.77 8.57 16.01
CA ILE A 125 -7.95 8.17 17.42
C ILE A 125 -6.56 7.99 18.03
N GLY A 126 -6.22 8.76 19.07
CA GLY A 126 -4.97 8.62 19.83
C GLY A 126 -3.73 9.20 19.15
N ARG A 127 -2.55 8.67 19.52
CA ARG A 127 -1.25 9.18 19.04
C ARG A 127 -1.11 9.03 17.53
N GLN A 128 -0.51 10.03 16.91
CA GLN A 128 -0.08 9.97 15.52
C GLN A 128 1.35 9.39 15.44
N ALA A 129 1.71 8.84 14.29
CA ALA A 129 3.11 8.46 14.05
C ALA A 129 4.03 9.69 14.16
N GLY A 130 5.25 9.49 14.65
CA GLY A 130 6.24 10.55 14.72
C GLY A 130 6.52 11.13 13.34
N VAL A 131 6.72 12.44 13.26
CA VAL A 131 7.01 13.14 12.00
C VAL A 131 8.40 12.74 11.52
N SER A 132 8.48 11.71 10.67
CA SER A 132 9.64 11.52 9.79
C SER A 132 9.48 12.46 8.60
N THR A 133 10.55 13.15 8.21
CA THR A 133 10.50 13.99 7.02
C THR A 133 10.28 13.11 5.78
N PRO A 134 9.53 13.58 4.76
CA PRO A 134 9.35 12.82 3.53
C PRO A 134 10.67 12.38 2.89
N ASP A 135 11.73 13.20 3.01
CA ASP A 135 13.06 12.89 2.47
C ASP A 135 13.79 11.79 3.24
N GLU A 136 13.60 11.69 4.56
CA GLU A 136 14.11 10.56 5.35
C GLU A 136 13.43 9.25 4.95
N VAL A 137 12.10 9.27 4.80
CA VAL A 137 11.34 8.09 4.35
C VAL A 137 11.81 7.68 2.96
N ARG A 138 11.99 8.65 2.06
CA ARG A 138 12.51 8.43 0.72
C ARG A 138 13.87 7.72 0.76
N THR A 139 14.82 8.29 1.51
CA THR A 139 16.19 7.78 1.61
C THR A 139 16.21 6.33 2.12
N ARG A 140 15.36 6.01 3.11
CA ARG A 140 15.22 4.64 3.64
C ARG A 140 14.72 3.67 2.58
N MET A 141 13.69 4.06 1.84
CA MET A 141 13.08 3.21 0.80
C MET A 141 14.00 3.02 -0.40
N GLU A 142 14.69 4.07 -0.86
CA GLU A 142 15.70 3.99 -1.93
C GLU A 142 16.89 3.11 -1.54
N SER A 143 17.39 3.22 -0.31
CA SER A 143 18.48 2.38 0.20
C SER A 143 18.12 0.89 0.17
N VAL A 144 16.88 0.55 0.51
CA VAL A 144 16.37 -0.82 0.45
C VAL A 144 16.24 -1.28 -1.01
N GLN A 145 15.74 -0.44 -1.91
CA GLN A 145 15.64 -0.74 -3.34
C GLN A 145 17.03 -0.96 -3.98
N ALA A 146 18.03 -0.14 -3.64
CA ALA A 146 19.39 -0.26 -4.15
C ALA A 146 20.09 -1.56 -3.74
N ARG A 147 19.68 -2.16 -2.61
CA ARG A 147 20.20 -3.46 -2.14
C ARG A 147 19.49 -4.66 -2.78
N ALA A 148 18.48 -4.43 -3.62
CA ALA A 148 17.79 -5.48 -4.36
C ALA A 148 18.70 -6.14 -5.40
N THR A 149 19.20 -7.34 -5.11
CA THR A 149 20.05 -8.10 -6.04
C THR A 149 19.27 -9.01 -6.99
N VAL A 150 17.96 -9.20 -6.75
CA VAL A 150 17.09 -10.09 -7.53
C VAL A 150 16.20 -9.26 -8.46
N PRO A 151 16.13 -9.55 -9.78
CA PRO A 151 15.14 -8.96 -10.67
C PRO A 151 13.72 -9.26 -10.16
N THR A 152 12.81 -8.29 -10.23
CA THR A 152 11.40 -8.48 -9.87
C THR A 152 10.81 -9.62 -10.72
N LEU A 153 10.43 -10.73 -10.07
CA LEU A 153 9.99 -11.98 -10.72
C LEU A 153 8.53 -11.96 -11.18
N VAL A 154 7.82 -10.84 -11.05
CA VAL A 154 6.45 -10.70 -11.51
C VAL A 154 6.45 -9.83 -12.76
N PRO A 155 6.24 -10.39 -13.97
CA PRO A 155 5.98 -9.57 -15.14
C PRO A 155 4.72 -8.74 -14.87
N ASP A 156 4.79 -7.43 -15.06
CA ASP A 156 3.59 -6.62 -15.24
C ASP A 156 2.89 -7.15 -16.50
N THR A 157 1.95 -8.08 -16.35
CA THR A 157 1.19 -8.59 -17.49
C THR A 157 0.41 -7.43 -18.10
N PRO A 158 0.69 -7.01 -19.35
CA PRO A 158 -0.15 -6.03 -20.01
C PRO A 158 -1.36 -6.80 -20.53
N LEU A 159 -2.41 -6.91 -19.71
CA LEU A 159 -3.66 -7.60 -20.08
C LEU A 159 -4.47 -6.84 -21.17
N PHE A 160 -3.86 -5.89 -21.88
CA PHE A 160 -4.50 -5.07 -22.92
C PHE A 160 -3.79 -5.07 -24.28
N ALA A 161 -3.03 -6.11 -24.61
CA ALA A 161 -2.44 -6.26 -25.96
C ALA A 161 -3.15 -7.27 -26.89
N LYS A 162 -4.23 -7.94 -26.47
CA LYS A 162 -4.85 -9.03 -27.25
C LYS A 162 -6.33 -8.86 -27.66
N ILE A 163 -6.87 -7.64 -27.67
CA ILE A 163 -8.25 -7.39 -28.16
C ILE A 163 -8.30 -6.71 -29.55
N LYS A 164 -7.16 -6.31 -30.14
CA LYS A 164 -7.14 -5.65 -31.47
C LYS A 164 -6.85 -6.56 -32.67
N THR A 165 -7.28 -7.83 -32.63
CA THR A 165 -7.14 -8.73 -33.81
C THR A 165 -8.44 -9.32 -34.33
N TRP A 166 -9.62 -8.86 -33.88
CA TRP A 166 -10.89 -9.36 -34.42
C TRP A 166 -11.86 -8.34 -35.03
N PHE A 167 -11.53 -7.05 -35.03
CA PHE A 167 -12.34 -6.04 -35.73
C PHE A 167 -11.45 -5.16 -36.61
N GLY A 168 -11.25 -5.58 -37.86
CA GLY A 168 -10.68 -4.71 -38.88
C GLY A 168 -9.93 -5.43 -39.99
N MET A 169 -10.64 -5.96 -40.99
CA MET A 169 -10.14 -6.06 -42.37
C MET A 169 -11.30 -6.36 -43.34
N LYS A 170 -11.85 -5.30 -43.95
CA LYS A 170 -11.89 -5.09 -45.42
C LYS A 170 -12.85 -3.94 -45.79
N GLU A 171 -12.29 -2.75 -45.95
CA GLU A 171 -12.46 -1.96 -47.19
C GLU A 171 -11.36 -2.46 -48.15
N THR A 172 -11.42 -2.44 -49.48
CA THR A 172 -12.34 -2.03 -50.56
C THR A 172 -11.70 -2.62 -51.84
N ALA A 173 -12.45 -2.87 -52.90
CA ALA A 173 -11.96 -2.70 -54.28
C ALA A 173 -13.12 -2.67 -55.28
N SER A 174 -13.02 -1.71 -56.19
CA SER A 174 -13.96 -1.29 -57.23
C SER A 174 -13.69 -2.00 -58.58
N ALA A 175 -14.69 -1.94 -59.45
CA ALA A 175 -14.65 -1.95 -60.92
C ALA A 175 -14.45 -3.28 -61.67
N GLY A 176 -15.40 -3.51 -62.59
CA GLY A 176 -15.46 -4.55 -63.62
C GLY A 176 -16.84 -4.54 -64.25
#